data_AF-A0A938QMH4-F1
#
_entry.id   AF-A0A938QMH4-F1
#
_cell.length_a   1.000
_cell.length_b   1.000
_cell.length_c   1.000
_cell.angle_alpha   90.00
_cell.angle_beta   90.00
_cell.angle_gamma   90.00
#
_symmetry.space_group_name_H-M   'P 1'
#
loop_
_entity.id
_entity.type
_entity.pdbx_description
1 polymer ?
#
loop_
_entity_poly.entity_id
_entity_poly.type
_entity_poly.pdbx_seq_one_letter_code
_entity_poly.pdbx_strand_id
1 'polypeptide(L)' 'MVRTQIYLTEKERDALRDLARQTGKKQSELIRRAIDDFLDRFQPRDRRAMLEQAWGIWKDRDDLPDFRALRREFDRFA' A
#
# COMPACT_ATOMS: atom_id res chain seq x y z
N MET A 1 5.07 2.36 -22.21
CA MET A 1 3.78 3.01 -21.88
C MET A 1 2.86 2.92 -23.07
N VAL A 2 1.57 2.73 -22.84
CA VAL A 2 0.52 2.80 -23.88
C VAL A 2 -0.05 4.22 -23.90
N ARG A 3 -0.26 4.79 -25.08
CA ARG A 3 -0.89 6.12 -25.22
C ARG A 3 -2.40 5.97 -25.01
N THR A 4 -2.92 6.63 -23.99
CA THR A 4 -4.35 6.65 -23.67
C THR A 4 -4.85 8.08 -23.71
N GLN A 5 -5.99 8.31 -24.37
CA GLN A 5 -6.72 9.57 -24.29
C GLN A 5 -7.69 9.50 -23.11
N ILE A 6 -7.71 10.55 -22.30
CA ILE A 6 -8.63 10.70 -21.15
C ILE A 6 -9.33 12.04 -21.25
N TYR A 7 -10.59 12.09 -20.82
CA TYR A 7 -11.32 13.33 -20.69
C TYR A 7 -11.05 13.93 -19.31
N LEU A 8 -10.75 15.23 -19.29
CA LEU A 8 -10.59 16.03 -18.09
C LEU A 8 -11.47 17.26 -18.22
N THR A 9 -12.03 17.72 -17.12
CA THR A 9 -12.62 19.04 -17.05
C THR A 9 -11.54 20.11 -17.25
N GLU A 10 -11.94 21.31 -17.66
CA GLU A 10 -11.01 22.44 -17.81
C GLU A 10 -10.28 22.74 -16.49
N LYS A 11 -11.02 22.68 -15.38
CA LYS A 11 -10.47 22.89 -14.03
C LYS A 11 -9.39 21.87 -13.68
N GLU A 12 -9.61 20.59 -13.97
CA GLU A 12 -8.62 19.53 -13.72
C GLU A 12 -7.37 19.72 -14.60
N ARG A 13 -7.56 20.03 -15.89
CA ARG A 13 -6.45 20.29 -16.81
C ARG A 13 -5.59 21.46 -16.34
N ASP A 14 -6.22 22.55 -15.92
CA ASP A 14 -5.51 23.76 -15.49
C ASP A 14 -4.78 23.52 -14.16
N ALA A 15 -5.42 22.84 -13.20
CA ALA A 15 -4.77 22.43 -11.95
C ALA A 15 -3.56 21.52 -12.19
N LEU A 16 -3.68 20.56 -13.13
CA LEU A 16 -2.58 19.67 -13.49
C LEU A 16 -1.40 20.42 -14.13
N ARG A 17 -1.68 21.44 -14.94
CA ARG A 17 -0.67 22.32 -15.54
C ARG A 17 0.08 23.12 -14.48
N ASP A 18 -0.64 23.66 -13.50
CA ASP A 18 -0.02 24.45 -12.43
C ASP A 18 0.81 23.56 -11.51
N LEU A 19 0.34 22.36 -11.20
CA LEU A 19 1.10 21.38 -10.43
C LEU A 19 2.38 20.92 -11.18
N ALA A 20 2.29 20.72 -12.49
CA ALA A 20 3.45 20.40 -13.33
C ALA A 20 4.52 21.50 -13.26
N ARG A 21 4.10 22.78 -13.32
CA ARG A 21 5.01 23.93 -13.17
C ARG A 21 5.65 23.98 -11.79
N GLN A 22 4.85 23.80 -10.74
CA GLN A 22 5.33 23.85 -9.36
C GLN A 22 6.33 22.73 -9.04
N THR A 23 6.11 21.54 -9.60
CA THR A 23 6.91 20.34 -9.29
C THR A 23 8.05 20.08 -10.28
N GLY A 24 8.10 20.80 -11.41
CA GLY A 24 9.03 20.54 -12.51
C GLY A 24 8.77 19.23 -13.25
N LYS A 25 7.65 18.55 -13.00
CA LYS A 25 7.28 17.26 -13.59
C LYS A 25 6.41 17.44 -14.82
N LYS A 26 6.36 16.42 -15.68
CA LYS A 26 5.44 16.39 -16.82
C LYS A 26 4.03 16.05 -16.33
N GLN A 27 3.01 16.64 -16.95
CA GLN A 27 1.60 16.31 -16.68
C GLN A 27 1.30 14.81 -16.77
N SER A 28 1.87 14.12 -17.77
CA SER A 28 1.73 12.67 -17.94
C SER A 28 2.42 11.84 -16.84
N GLU A 29 3.41 12.39 -16.15
CA GLU A 29 4.03 11.76 -14.99
C GLU A 29 3.13 11.91 -13.76
N LEU A 30 2.54 13.09 -13.57
CA LEU A 30 1.60 13.36 -12.47
C LEU A 30 0.34 12.50 -12.57
N ILE A 31 -0.27 12.42 -13.77
CA ILE A 31 -1.44 11.57 -14.01
C ILE A 31 -1.12 10.11 -13.69
N ARG A 32 0.02 9.62 -14.18
CA ARG A 32 0.43 8.24 -13.96
C ARG A 32 0.62 7.95 -12.47
N ARG A 33 1.34 8.82 -11.76
CA ARG A 33 1.54 8.67 -10.32
C ARG A 33 0.21 8.64 -9.56
N ALA A 34 -0.72 9.53 -9.92
CA ALA A 34 -2.04 9.53 -9.31
C ALA A 34 -2.82 8.23 -9.57
N ILE A 35 -2.69 7.66 -10.78
CA ILE A 35 -3.28 6.36 -11.12
C ILE A 35 -2.61 5.24 -10.33
N ASP A 36 -1.28 5.21 -10.26
CA ASP A 36 -0.53 4.20 -9.50
C ASP A 36 -0.92 4.26 -8.02
N ASP A 37 -0.91 5.45 -7.41
CA ASP A 37 -1.31 5.67 -6.01
C ASP A 37 -2.79 5.31 -5.75
N PHE A 38 -3.65 5.45 -6.76
CA PHE A 38 -5.05 5.04 -6.66
C PHE A 38 -5.18 3.52 -6.74
N LEU A 39 -4.52 2.90 -7.72
CA LEU A 39 -4.51 1.44 -7.87
C LEU A 39 -3.90 0.77 -6.63
N ASP A 40 -2.81 1.28 -6.07
CA ASP A 40 -2.21 0.72 -4.85
C ASP A 40 -3.15 0.74 -3.64
N ARG A 41 -4.08 1.71 -3.57
CA ARG A 41 -5.10 1.77 -2.51
C ARG A 41 -6.23 0.76 -2.70
N PHE A 42 -6.60 0.50 -3.95
CA PHE A 42 -7.78 -0.30 -4.30
C PHE A 42 -7.45 -1.70 -4.80
N GLN A 43 -6.21 -1.98 -5.16
CA GLN A 43 -5.79 -3.33 -5.42
C GLN A 43 -5.95 -4.12 -4.14
N PRO A 44 -6.67 -5.26 -4.18
CA PRO A 44 -6.60 -6.20 -3.08
C PRO A 44 -5.13 -6.60 -2.99
N ARG A 45 -4.41 -6.02 -2.02
CA ARG A 45 -3.13 -6.59 -1.59
C ARG A 45 -3.42 -8.07 -1.43
N ASP A 46 -2.70 -8.91 -2.17
CA ASP A 46 -2.95 -10.34 -2.15
C ASP A 46 -2.76 -10.79 -0.70
N ARG A 47 -3.88 -10.84 0.02
CA ARG A 47 -3.91 -11.01 1.47
C ARG A 47 -3.29 -12.34 1.78
N ARG A 48 -3.43 -13.30 0.86
CA ARG A 48 -2.78 -14.59 0.89
C ARG A 48 -1.27 -14.44 0.76
N ALA A 49 -0.76 -13.74 -0.25
CA ALA A 49 0.68 -13.50 -0.39
C ALA A 49 1.29 -12.78 0.82
N MET A 50 0.59 -11.80 1.41
CA MET A 50 1.04 -11.14 2.64
C MET A 50 1.03 -12.09 3.86
N LEU A 51 0.00 -12.92 3.99
CA LEU A 51 -0.08 -13.92 5.07
C LEU A 51 0.96 -15.03 4.88
N GLU A 52 1.27 -15.42 3.65
CA GLU A 52 2.32 -16.39 3.31
C GLU A 52 3.70 -15.82 3.62
N GLN A 53 3.97 -14.54 3.34
CA GLN A 53 5.21 -13.86 3.76
C GLN A 53 5.31 -13.74 5.29
N ALA A 54 4.18 -13.53 5.97
CA ALA A 54 4.14 -13.47 7.42
C ALA A 54 4.22 -14.86 8.09
N TRP A 55 4.00 -15.92 7.33
CA TRP A 55 3.98 -17.27 7.85
C TRP A 55 5.37 -17.68 8.33
N GLY A 56 5.48 -18.01 9.61
CA GLY A 56 6.73 -18.46 10.20
C GLY A 56 7.70 -17.34 10.61
N ILE A 57 7.33 -16.06 10.56
CA ILE A 57 8.17 -14.94 11.06
C ILE A 57 8.67 -15.17 12.51
N TRP A 58 7.95 -15.97 13.29
CA TRP A 58 8.19 -16.21 14.72
C TRP A 58 8.76 -17.62 14.97
N LYS A 59 8.92 -18.44 13.93
CA LYS A 59 9.25 -19.87 14.06
C LYS A 59 10.66 -20.10 14.60
N ASP A 60 11.61 -19.30 14.13
CA ASP A 60 13.05 -19.47 14.41
C ASP A 60 13.61 -18.30 15.26
N ARG A 61 12.73 -17.56 15.93
CA ARG A 61 13.13 -16.49 16.86
C ARG A 61 13.40 -17.07 18.24
N ASP A 62 14.57 -16.74 18.79
CA ASP A 62 15.07 -17.16 20.09
C ASP A 62 14.80 -16.12 21.20
N ASP A 63 14.36 -14.92 20.83
CA ASP A 63 14.04 -13.81 21.74
C ASP A 63 12.58 -13.80 22.23
N LEU A 64 11.80 -14.81 21.84
CA LEU A 64 10.38 -14.91 22.19
C LEU A 64 10.16 -15.67 23.51
N PRO A 65 9.17 -15.25 24.32
CA PRO A 65 8.84 -15.94 25.57
C PRO A 65 8.24 -17.33 25.32
N ASP A 66 8.27 -18.21 26.32
CA ASP A 66 7.56 -19.50 26.26
C ASP A 66 6.05 -19.27 26.18
N PHE A 67 5.51 -19.41 24.97
CA PHE A 67 4.08 -19.25 24.69
C PHE A 67 3.19 -20.22 25.47
N ARG A 68 3.67 -21.43 25.82
CA ARG A 68 2.90 -22.39 26.62
C ARG A 68 2.84 -21.97 28.08
N ALA A 69 3.91 -21.38 28.60
CA ALA A 69 3.89 -20.79 29.93
C ALA A 69 2.94 -19.59 29.97
N LEU A 70 3.07 -18.67 29.02
CA LEU A 70 2.22 -17.47 28.91
C LEU A 70 0.74 -17.84 28.78
N ARG A 71 0.40 -18.86 27.98
CA ARG A 71 -1.00 -19.30 27.81
C ARG A 71 -1.62 -19.80 29.11
N ARG A 72 -0.86 -20.58 29.89
CA ARG A 72 -1.33 -21.11 31.19
C ARG A 72 -1.60 -20.02 32.21
N GLU A 73 -0.99 -18.85 32.08
CA GLU A 73 -1.25 -17.72 32.97
C GLU A 73 -2.66 -17.15 32.81
N PHE A 74 -3.21 -17.19 31.60
CA PHE A 74 -4.55 -16.70 31.29
C PHE A 74 -5.64 -17.66 31.76
N ASP A 75 -5.34 -18.95 31.84
CA ASP A 75 -6.26 -19.96 32.38
C ASP A 75 -6.46 -19.82 33.90
N ARG A 76 -5.64 -18.99 34.58
CA ARG A 76 -5.79 -18.68 36.03
C ARG A 76 -6.90 -17.67 36.33
N PHE A 77 -7.47 -17.03 35.30
CA PHE A 77 -8.51 -16.01 35.42
C PHE A 77 -9.88 -16.45 34.83
N ALA A 78 -10.02 -17.73 34.46
CA ALA A 78 -11.26 -18.35 34.01
C ALA A 78 -11.83 -19.27 35.10
#